data_AF-A0A537JQZ1-F1
#
_entry.id   AF-A0A537JQZ1-F1
#
_cell.length_a   1.000
_cell.length_b   1.000
_cell.length_c   1.000
_cell.angle_alpha   90.00
_cell.angle_beta   90.00
_cell.angle_gamma   90.00
#
_symmetry.space_group_name_H-M   'P 1'
#
loop_
_entity.id
_entity.type
_entity.pdbx_description
1 polymer ?
#
loop_
_entity_poly.entity_id
_entity_poly.type
_entity_poly.pdbx_seq_one_letter_code
_entity_poly.pdbx_strand_id
1 'polypeptide(L)'
;MQVGRSHKWNYDPGIWKEKKITPDLWEISYSVTKRRAGKAPEGSGVPLGTEYHWYIISHQNVKKINANDYTTVMSGLKYKLAHKRANKDKWSATAKTQRKHLIKFLQEFIAQLEKEPVPLQIEYDGKTYKGEAVPIPDTCHDGVCPELDITLNDEHLGILHNMKSGWKMDEVQDQKLINAIGQEVLVWYE
;
A
#
# COMPACT_ATOMS: atom_id res chain seq x y z
N MET A 1 -16.02 -4.72 1.85
CA MET A 1 -15.31 -5.46 2.92
C MET A 1 -15.34 -4.59 4.16
N GLN A 2 -15.36 -5.21 5.34
CA GLN A 2 -15.08 -4.50 6.58
C GLN A 2 -13.62 -4.02 6.57
N VAL A 3 -13.35 -2.89 7.23
CA VAL A 3 -11.99 -2.38 7.45
C VAL A 3 -11.16 -3.44 8.20
N GLY A 4 -9.87 -3.56 7.86
CA GLY A 4 -8.95 -4.55 8.43
C GLY A 4 -9.02 -5.96 7.83
N ARG A 5 -9.97 -6.24 6.91
CA ARG A 5 -9.99 -7.51 6.17
C ARG A 5 -9.20 -7.43 4.87
N SER A 6 -8.50 -8.50 4.53
CA SER A 6 -7.70 -8.61 3.31
C SER A 6 -8.35 -9.53 2.28
N HIS A 7 -7.96 -9.33 1.01
CA HIS A 7 -8.24 -10.28 -0.07
C HIS A 7 -6.92 -10.66 -0.73
N LYS A 8 -6.75 -11.94 -1.01
CA LYS A 8 -5.68 -12.44 -1.88
C LYS A 8 -6.21 -12.70 -3.28
N TRP A 9 -5.54 -12.13 -4.28
CA TRP A 9 -5.85 -12.28 -5.70
C TRP A 9 -4.65 -12.88 -6.41
N ASN A 10 -4.92 -13.82 -7.32
CA ASN A 10 -3.93 -14.33 -8.27
C ASN A 10 -4.21 -13.67 -9.61
N TYR A 11 -3.22 -12.99 -10.17
CA TYR A 11 -3.29 -12.38 -11.49
C TYR A 11 -2.77 -13.39 -12.52
N ASP A 12 -3.39 -13.41 -13.70
CA ASP A 12 -2.86 -14.21 -14.80
C ASP A 12 -1.55 -13.62 -15.32
N PRO A 13 -0.83 -14.32 -16.22
CA PRO A 13 0.24 -13.68 -16.97
C PRO A 13 -0.30 -12.44 -17.71
N GLY A 14 0.14 -11.27 -17.27
CA GLY A 14 -0.23 -9.97 -17.82
C GLY A 14 0.92 -9.34 -18.58
N ILE A 15 0.62 -8.39 -19.45
CA ILE A 15 1.65 -7.65 -20.19
C ILE A 15 1.87 -6.32 -19.48
N TRP A 16 3.09 -6.10 -18.99
CA TRP A 16 3.57 -4.79 -18.56
C TRP A 16 4.14 -4.07 -19.77
N LYS A 17 3.66 -2.85 -20.05
CA LYS A 17 4.23 -1.97 -21.07
C LYS A 17 4.58 -0.67 -20.41
N GLU A 18 5.77 -0.18 -20.70
CA GLU A 18 6.22 1.12 -20.25
C GLU A 18 6.89 1.88 -21.39
N LYS A 19 6.78 3.21 -21.31
CA LYS A 19 7.38 4.12 -22.27
C LYS A 19 7.99 5.29 -21.53
N LYS A 20 9.27 5.58 -21.80
CA LYS A 20 9.94 6.75 -21.25
C LYS A 20 9.31 8.00 -21.85
N ILE A 21 8.81 8.88 -20.99
CA ILE A 21 8.21 10.16 -21.39
C ILE A 21 9.20 11.30 -21.18
N THR A 22 9.90 11.32 -20.03
CA THR A 22 11.00 12.25 -19.72
C THR A 22 12.15 11.47 -19.06
N PRO A 23 13.32 12.07 -18.77
CA PRO A 23 14.43 11.38 -18.10
C PRO A 23 14.03 10.60 -16.84
N ASP A 24 13.09 11.15 -16.06
CA ASP A 24 12.66 10.63 -14.76
C ASP A 24 11.18 10.23 -14.72
N LEU A 25 10.48 10.26 -15.86
CA LEU A 25 9.05 9.92 -15.94
C LEU A 25 8.79 8.86 -17.01
N TRP A 26 8.08 7.82 -16.60
CA TRP A 26 7.62 6.75 -17.48
C TRP A 26 6.10 6.65 -17.43
N GLU A 27 5.49 6.45 -18.59
CA GLU A 27 4.11 5.99 -18.71
C GLU A 27 4.12 4.47 -18.57
N ILE A 28 3.20 3.92 -17.77
CA ILE A 28 3.03 2.48 -17.59
C ILE A 28 1.60 2.04 -17.90
N SER A 29 1.46 0.82 -18.40
CA SER A 29 0.18 0.14 -18.53
C SER A 29 0.33 -1.35 -18.25
N TYR A 30 -0.63 -1.89 -17.49
CA TYR A 30 -0.69 -3.31 -17.16
C TYR A 30 -2.15 -3.75 -17.21
N SER A 31 -2.44 -4.83 -17.94
CA SER A 31 -3.80 -5.34 -18.10
C SER A 31 -3.82 -6.85 -18.08
N VAL A 32 -4.70 -7.40 -17.24
CA VAL A 32 -4.88 -8.84 -17.09
C VAL A 32 -6.15 -9.17 -16.32
N THR A 33 -6.62 -10.41 -16.45
CA THR A 33 -7.66 -10.97 -15.58
C THR A 33 -7.07 -11.35 -14.21
N LYS A 34 -7.84 -11.13 -13.14
CA LYS A 34 -7.49 -11.56 -11.79
C LYS A 34 -8.56 -12.46 -11.19
N ARG A 35 -8.15 -13.42 -10.36
CA ARG A 35 -9.04 -14.39 -9.70
C ARG A 35 -8.83 -14.39 -8.19
N ARG A 36 -9.90 -14.63 -7.43
CA ARG A 36 -9.77 -14.80 -5.97
C ARG A 36 -8.95 -16.03 -5.68
N ALA A 37 -8.07 -15.97 -4.67
CA ALA A 37 -7.33 -17.15 -4.22
C ALA A 37 -8.25 -18.21 -3.58
N GLY A 38 -9.36 -17.78 -2.95
CA GLY A 38 -10.38 -18.65 -2.37
C GLY A 38 -11.77 -18.37 -2.97
N LYS A 39 -12.69 -19.34 -2.85
CA LYS A 39 -14.08 -19.17 -3.28
C LYS A 39 -14.76 -18.07 -2.45
N ALA A 40 -15.54 -17.23 -3.13
CA ALA A 40 -16.35 -16.23 -2.45
C ALA A 40 -17.49 -16.94 -1.68
N PRO A 41 -17.81 -16.51 -0.44
CA PRO A 41 -19.02 -16.95 0.24
C PRO A 41 -20.26 -16.70 -0.62
N GLU A 42 -21.28 -17.54 -0.48
CA GLU A 42 -22.54 -17.37 -1.19
C GLU A 42 -23.19 -16.03 -0.83
N GLY A 43 -23.78 -15.36 -1.82
CA GLY A 43 -24.36 -14.02 -1.66
C GLY A 43 -23.35 -12.89 -1.44
N SER A 44 -22.04 -13.18 -1.40
CA SER A 44 -21.01 -12.16 -1.20
C SER A 44 -20.47 -11.59 -2.52
N GLY A 45 -19.87 -10.40 -2.44
CA GLY A 45 -19.30 -9.72 -3.59
C GLY A 45 -20.21 -8.62 -4.11
N VAL A 46 -19.89 -8.11 -5.30
CA VAL A 46 -20.69 -7.11 -5.99
C VAL A 46 -21.30 -7.69 -7.25
N PRO A 47 -22.43 -7.15 -7.75
CA PRO A 47 -23.06 -7.65 -8.95
C PRO A 47 -22.12 -7.66 -10.16
N LEU A 48 -22.30 -8.65 -11.05
CA LEU A 48 -21.55 -8.77 -12.30
C LEU A 48 -21.67 -7.47 -13.12
N GLY A 49 -20.55 -6.99 -13.66
CA GLY A 49 -20.49 -5.72 -14.39
C GLY A 49 -20.26 -4.49 -13.52
N THR A 50 -20.10 -4.65 -12.20
CA THR A 50 -19.66 -3.55 -11.33
C THR A 50 -18.21 -3.20 -11.64
N GLU A 51 -17.94 -1.92 -11.91
CA GLU A 51 -16.61 -1.40 -12.20
C GLU A 51 -16.10 -0.50 -11.07
N TYR A 52 -14.78 -0.42 -10.94
CA TYR A 52 -14.13 0.41 -9.94
C TYR A 52 -13.03 1.23 -10.56
N HIS A 53 -12.94 2.49 -10.14
CA HIS A 53 -11.81 3.34 -10.42
C HIS A 53 -11.01 3.53 -9.13
N TRP A 54 -9.84 2.89 -9.10
CA TRP A 54 -8.89 2.99 -8.01
C TRP A 54 -7.70 3.85 -8.45
N TYR A 55 -7.21 4.69 -7.56
CA TYR A 55 -5.91 5.34 -7.68
C TYR A 55 -4.92 4.59 -6.79
N ILE A 56 -3.71 4.34 -7.27
CA ILE A 56 -2.66 3.62 -6.53
C ILE A 56 -1.48 4.57 -6.34
N ILE A 57 -1.01 4.69 -5.10
CA ILE A 57 0.27 5.30 -4.75
C ILE A 57 1.12 4.16 -4.20
N SER A 58 2.24 3.87 -4.84
CA SER A 58 3.03 2.71 -4.48
C SER A 58 4.49 2.88 -4.83
N HIS A 59 5.33 2.27 -4.02
CA HIS A 59 6.71 1.97 -4.36
C HIS A 59 6.73 0.76 -5.30
N GLN A 60 7.63 0.79 -6.27
CA GLN A 60 7.97 -0.39 -7.06
C GLN A 60 9.46 -0.65 -6.91
N ASN A 61 9.80 -1.73 -6.22
CA ASN A 61 11.18 -2.14 -6.01
C ASN A 61 11.53 -3.24 -7.02
N VAL A 62 12.59 -3.00 -7.79
CA VAL A 62 13.04 -3.88 -8.87
C VAL A 62 14.49 -4.27 -8.65
N LYS A 63 14.79 -5.57 -8.70
CA LYS A 63 16.15 -6.09 -8.55
C LYS A 63 16.48 -7.00 -9.71
N LYS A 64 17.58 -6.68 -10.42
CA LYS A 64 18.13 -7.54 -11.46
C LYS A 64 18.67 -8.82 -10.83
N ILE A 65 18.20 -9.96 -11.31
CA ILE A 65 18.63 -11.29 -10.85
C ILE A 65 19.71 -11.82 -11.78
N ASN A 66 19.52 -11.68 -13.08
CA ASN A 66 20.46 -12.10 -14.11
C ASN A 66 20.31 -11.22 -15.37
N ALA A 67 20.84 -11.66 -16.51
CA ALA A 67 20.79 -10.91 -17.77
C ALA A 67 19.36 -10.47 -18.16
N ASN A 68 18.36 -11.32 -17.95
CA ASN A 68 17.01 -11.14 -18.47
C ASN A 68 15.92 -11.11 -17.38
N ASP A 69 16.24 -11.55 -16.16
CA ASP A 69 15.26 -11.67 -15.09
C ASP A 69 15.45 -10.59 -14.03
N TYR A 70 14.32 -10.02 -13.60
CA TYR A 70 14.23 -9.05 -12.51
C TYR A 70 13.11 -9.48 -11.56
N THR A 71 13.32 -9.36 -10.24
CA THR A 71 12.19 -9.37 -9.30
C THR A 71 11.49 -8.03 -9.35
N THR A 72 10.17 -8.02 -9.18
CA THR A 72 9.38 -6.80 -9.01
C THR A 72 8.47 -6.97 -7.80
N VAL A 73 8.49 -5.98 -6.91
CA VAL A 73 7.61 -5.88 -5.74
C VAL A 73 6.94 -4.51 -5.78
N MET A 74 5.65 -4.47 -5.48
CA MET A 74 4.89 -3.23 -5.42
C MET A 74 4.06 -3.19 -4.15
N SER A 75 4.28 -2.17 -3.32
CA SER A 75 3.58 -1.93 -2.06
C SER A 75 3.17 -0.48 -1.94
N GLY A 76 2.07 -0.25 -1.23
CA GLY A 76 1.52 1.07 -1.00
C GLY A 76 0.01 1.05 -0.87
N LEU A 77 -0.60 2.20 -1.16
CA LEU A 77 -1.99 2.48 -0.88
C LEU A 77 -2.83 2.47 -2.15
N LYS A 78 -4.08 2.01 -2.01
CA LYS A 78 -5.07 2.04 -3.08
C LYS A 78 -6.34 2.76 -2.64
N TYR A 79 -6.58 3.93 -3.22
CA TYR A 79 -7.69 4.82 -2.89
C TYR A 79 -8.86 4.70 -3.89
N LYS A 80 -10.10 4.62 -3.39
CA LYS A 80 -11.29 4.50 -4.24
C LYS A 80 -11.76 5.87 -4.73
N LEU A 81 -11.56 6.19 -6.00
CA LEU A 81 -12.08 7.45 -6.57
C LEU A 81 -13.58 7.36 -6.90
N ALA A 82 -13.98 6.25 -7.52
CA ALA A 82 -15.37 6.02 -7.91
C ALA A 82 -15.67 4.54 -8.11
N HIS A 83 -16.96 4.23 -8.24
CA HIS A 83 -17.44 2.95 -8.76
C HIS A 83 -18.57 3.19 -9.74
N LYS A 84 -18.83 2.21 -10.60
CA LYS A 84 -19.98 2.20 -11.49
C LYS A 84 -20.76 0.92 -11.20
N ARG A 85 -22.05 1.09 -10.86
CA ARG A 85 -22.92 -0.04 -10.52
C ARG A 85 -23.25 -0.80 -11.80
N ALA A 86 -23.38 -2.12 -11.69
CA ALA A 86 -23.67 -3.01 -12.83
C ALA A 86 -24.83 -2.57 -13.74
N ASN A 87 -25.87 -1.96 -13.18
CA ASN A 87 -27.07 -1.53 -13.91
C ASN A 87 -27.11 -0.01 -14.17
N LYS A 88 -25.95 0.68 -14.14
CA LYS A 88 -25.86 2.12 -14.34
C LYS A 88 -24.73 2.44 -15.32
N ASP A 89 -25.02 3.34 -16.25
CA ASP A 89 -24.01 3.81 -17.22
C ASP A 89 -23.11 4.92 -16.67
N LYS A 90 -23.50 5.52 -15.54
CA LYS A 90 -22.79 6.64 -14.92
C LYS A 90 -21.96 6.18 -13.73
N TRP A 91 -20.73 6.70 -13.65
CA TRP A 91 -19.90 6.62 -12.45
C TRP A 91 -20.59 7.28 -11.24
N SER A 92 -20.28 6.79 -10.04
CA SER A 92 -20.76 7.34 -8.77
C SER A 92 -20.36 8.79 -8.52
N ALA A 93 -19.38 9.31 -9.26
CA ALA A 93 -18.89 10.68 -9.19
C ALA A 93 -18.44 11.14 -10.57
N THR A 94 -18.66 12.42 -10.88
CA THR A 94 -18.16 13.02 -12.14
C THR A 94 -16.64 13.08 -12.15
N ALA A 95 -16.02 13.19 -13.33
CA ALA A 95 -14.56 13.34 -13.44
C ALA A 95 -14.03 14.54 -12.64
N LYS A 96 -14.75 15.67 -12.65
CA LYS A 96 -14.41 16.86 -11.85
C LYS A 96 -14.40 16.56 -10.35
N THR A 97 -15.40 15.83 -9.86
CA THR A 97 -15.50 15.42 -8.46
C THR A 97 -14.40 14.42 -8.09
N GLN A 98 -14.14 13.42 -8.94
CA GLN A 98 -13.07 12.45 -8.74
C GLN A 98 -11.70 13.15 -8.61
N ARG A 99 -11.42 14.13 -9.48
CA ARG A 99 -10.20 14.95 -9.40
C ARG A 99 -10.13 15.75 -8.09
N LYS A 100 -11.23 16.35 -7.64
CA LYS A 100 -11.26 17.08 -6.36
C LYS A 100 -10.92 16.16 -5.18
N HIS A 101 -11.48 14.94 -5.16
CA HIS A 101 -11.16 13.95 -4.12
C HIS A 101 -9.70 13.50 -4.19
N LEU A 102 -9.18 13.27 -5.39
CA LEU A 102 -7.77 12.90 -5.58
C LEU A 102 -6.82 14.00 -5.08
N ILE A 103 -7.08 15.27 -5.43
CA ILE A 103 -6.28 16.40 -4.95
C ILE A 103 -6.29 16.45 -3.43
N LYS A 104 -7.47 16.32 -2.81
CA LYS A 104 -7.58 16.33 -1.35
C LYS A 104 -6.74 15.21 -0.72
N PHE A 105 -6.90 13.97 -1.22
CA PHE A 105 -6.13 12.82 -0.76
C PHE A 105 -4.60 13.05 -0.90
N LEU A 106 -4.15 13.57 -2.04
CA LEU A 106 -2.74 13.87 -2.26
C LEU A 106 -2.22 14.98 -1.36
N GLN A 107 -3.00 16.02 -1.09
CA GLN A 107 -2.63 17.09 -0.17
C GLN A 107 -2.51 16.60 1.27
N GLU A 108 -3.42 15.73 1.71
CA GLU A 108 -3.36 15.09 3.02
C GLU A 108 -2.12 14.18 3.12
N PHE A 109 -1.80 13.45 2.04
CA PHE A 109 -0.61 12.62 1.96
C PHE A 109 0.69 13.45 1.99
N ILE A 110 0.76 14.55 1.24
CA ILE A 110 1.90 15.49 1.27
C ILE A 110 2.07 16.08 2.67
N ALA A 111 1.00 16.61 3.26
CA ALA A 111 1.05 17.20 4.59
C ALA A 111 1.50 16.20 5.67
N GLN A 112 1.36 14.90 5.40
CA GLN A 112 1.93 13.87 6.24
C GLN A 112 3.40 13.60 5.96
N LEU A 113 3.80 13.46 4.69
CA LEU A 113 5.21 13.28 4.33
C LEU A 113 6.09 14.45 4.82
N GLU A 114 5.50 15.65 4.93
CA GLU A 114 6.17 16.83 5.47
C GLU A 114 6.24 16.86 7.01
N LYS A 115 5.49 16.01 7.72
CA LYS A 115 5.63 15.88 9.18
C LYS A 115 6.89 15.10 9.51
N GLU A 116 7.46 15.41 10.68
CA GLU A 116 8.58 14.66 11.20
C GLU A 116 8.13 13.19 11.43
N PRO A 117 8.80 12.23 10.77
CA PRO A 117 8.46 10.83 10.96
C PRO A 117 8.97 10.33 12.30
N VAL A 118 8.48 9.17 12.74
CA VAL A 118 8.97 8.53 13.96
C VAL A 118 10.38 8.02 13.67
N PRO A 119 11.44 8.55 14.32
CA PRO A 119 12.79 8.04 14.12
C PRO A 119 12.87 6.63 14.69
N LEU A 120 13.47 5.71 13.94
CA LEU A 120 13.70 4.35 14.36
C LEU A 120 15.20 4.08 14.49
N GLN A 121 15.61 3.55 15.63
CA GLN A 121 16.93 2.97 15.80
C GLN A 121 16.83 1.69 16.63
N ILE A 122 17.00 0.54 15.97
CA ILE A 122 16.89 -0.76 16.63
C ILE A 122 18.16 -1.58 16.42
N GLU A 123 18.50 -2.38 17.41
CA GLU A 123 19.57 -3.38 17.31
C GLU A 123 18.93 -4.77 17.23
N TYR A 124 19.17 -5.48 16.12
CA TYR A 124 18.58 -6.77 15.85
C TYR A 124 19.60 -7.69 15.18
N ASP A 125 19.75 -8.91 15.72
CA ASP A 125 20.69 -9.93 15.22
C ASP A 125 22.13 -9.40 15.04
N GLY A 126 22.60 -8.59 16.00
CA GLY A 126 23.94 -7.98 15.99
C GLY A 126 24.13 -6.90 14.93
N LYS A 127 23.05 -6.41 14.29
CA LYS A 127 23.06 -5.31 13.34
C LYS A 127 22.25 -4.13 13.88
N THR A 128 22.75 -2.94 13.66
CA THR A 128 22.00 -1.71 13.91
C THR A 128 21.21 -1.34 12.65
N TYR A 129 19.92 -1.08 12.83
CA TYR A 129 19.03 -0.54 11.82
C TYR A 129 18.66 0.88 12.21
N LYS A 130 18.73 1.81 11.26
CA LYS A 130 18.34 3.20 11.44
C LYS A 130 17.41 3.62 10.33
N GLY A 131 16.41 4.42 10.65
CA GLY A 131 15.51 4.96 9.65
C GLY A 131 14.30 5.58 10.30
N GLU A 132 13.14 5.34 9.71
CA GLU A 132 11.95 6.09 10.06
C GLU A 132 10.68 5.26 9.83
N ALA A 133 9.66 5.57 10.64
CA ALA A 133 8.30 5.13 10.42
C ALA A 133 7.42 6.35 10.14
N VAL A 134 6.88 6.40 8.93
CA VAL A 134 5.94 7.44 8.51
C VAL A 134 4.54 6.92 8.82
N PRO A 135 3.75 7.57 9.69
CA PRO A 135 2.39 7.11 9.96
C PRO A 135 1.52 7.02 8.69
N ILE A 136 0.38 6.34 8.73
CA ILE A 136 -0.64 6.41 7.67
C ILE A 136 -1.83 7.23 8.19
N PRO A 137 -2.21 8.36 7.59
CA PRO A 137 -2.95 9.40 8.29
C PRO A 137 -4.39 8.98 8.55
N ASP A 138 -4.99 8.28 7.60
CA ASP A 138 -6.35 7.74 7.68
C ASP A 138 -6.50 6.62 8.74
N THR A 139 -5.40 6.16 9.34
CA THR A 139 -5.41 5.12 10.38
C THR A 139 -5.20 5.69 11.78
N CYS A 140 -4.68 6.92 11.89
CA CYS A 140 -4.39 7.55 13.17
C CYS A 140 -5.66 7.91 13.96
N HIS A 141 -5.71 7.50 15.22
CA HIS A 141 -6.79 7.81 16.15
C HIS A 141 -6.20 8.27 17.49
N ASP A 142 -6.67 9.42 18.00
CA ASP A 142 -6.23 10.00 19.27
C ASP A 142 -4.70 10.16 19.42
N GLY A 143 -4.03 10.51 18.32
CA GLY A 143 -2.57 10.71 18.29
C GLY A 143 -1.75 9.43 18.12
N VAL A 144 -2.37 8.26 18.14
CA VAL A 144 -1.70 6.96 17.92
C VAL A 144 -2.05 6.43 16.53
N CYS A 145 -1.03 6.05 15.76
CA CYS A 145 -1.23 5.50 14.42
C CYS A 145 -0.95 3.98 14.41
N PRO A 146 -1.97 3.15 14.15
CA PRO A 146 -1.83 1.70 14.12
C PRO A 146 -1.16 1.20 12.83
N GLU A 147 -1.05 2.03 11.79
CA GLU A 147 -0.33 1.67 10.57
C GLU A 147 0.73 2.72 10.24
N LEU A 148 1.95 2.25 9.95
CA LEU A 148 3.09 3.09 9.60
C LEU A 148 3.86 2.46 8.44
N ASP A 149 4.29 3.28 7.50
CA ASP A 149 5.20 2.89 6.44
C ASP A 149 6.65 2.94 6.93
N ILE A 150 7.38 1.82 6.79
CA ILE A 150 8.68 1.62 7.43
C ILE A 150 9.80 1.69 6.40
N THR A 151 10.79 2.53 6.68
CA THR A 151 12.07 2.56 5.96
C THR A 151 13.20 2.35 6.96
N LEU A 152 14.07 1.37 6.71
CA LEU A 152 15.27 1.12 7.52
C LEU A 152 16.47 0.96 6.61
N ASN A 153 17.58 1.64 6.95
CA ASN A 153 18.83 1.66 6.18
C ASN A 153 18.59 2.03 4.71
N ASP A 154 17.77 3.05 4.46
CA ASP A 154 17.35 3.53 3.14
C ASP A 154 16.56 2.50 2.30
N GLU A 155 16.14 1.38 2.89
CA GLU A 155 15.30 0.38 2.27
C GLU A 155 13.85 0.46 2.78
N HIS A 156 12.92 0.62 1.84
CA HIS A 156 11.49 0.54 2.11
C HIS A 156 11.11 -0.91 2.44
N LEU A 157 10.58 -1.14 3.64
CA LEU A 157 10.20 -2.46 4.14
C LEU A 157 8.69 -2.71 4.10
N GLY A 158 7.91 -1.70 3.71
CA GLY A 158 6.45 -1.74 3.63
C GLY A 158 5.75 -1.33 4.92
N ILE A 159 4.44 -1.61 4.97
CA ILE A 159 3.56 -1.13 6.03
C ILE A 159 3.58 -2.08 7.23
N LEU A 160 3.84 -1.50 8.40
CA LEU A 160 3.68 -2.11 9.71
C LEU A 160 2.25 -1.91 10.20
N HIS A 161 1.61 -2.99 10.64
CA HIS A 161 0.26 -3.00 11.17
C HIS A 161 0.24 -3.43 12.63
N ASN A 162 -0.35 -2.61 13.49
CA ASN A 162 -0.69 -2.95 14.88
C ASN A 162 -2.03 -3.70 14.92
N MET A 163 -1.97 -5.03 15.03
CA MET A 163 -3.15 -5.87 15.10
C MET A 163 -3.41 -6.29 16.56
N LYS A 164 -4.65 -6.69 16.87
CA LYS A 164 -4.98 -7.27 18.19
C LYS A 164 -4.10 -8.47 18.59
N SER A 165 -3.58 -9.19 17.59
CA SER A 165 -2.71 -10.36 17.77
C SER A 165 -1.21 -10.03 17.77
N GLY A 166 -0.85 -8.74 17.71
CA GLY A 166 0.53 -8.26 17.62
C GLY A 166 0.85 -7.57 16.29
N TRP A 167 2.14 -7.29 16.08
CA TRP A 167 2.64 -6.57 14.92
C TRP A 167 2.76 -7.45 13.67
N LYS A 168 2.47 -6.89 12.50
CA LYS A 168 2.63 -7.58 11.22
C LYS A 168 3.12 -6.64 10.13
N MET A 169 3.96 -7.16 9.23
CA MET A 169 4.30 -6.51 7.95
C MET A 169 4.00 -7.45 6.79
N ASP A 170 3.76 -6.88 5.60
CA ASP A 170 3.45 -7.66 4.40
C ASP A 170 4.70 -8.18 3.68
N GLU A 171 5.78 -7.39 3.61
CA GLU A 171 7.00 -7.75 2.86
C GLU A 171 8.08 -8.43 3.73
N VAL A 172 8.09 -8.14 5.03
CA VAL A 172 9.04 -8.72 5.99
C VAL A 172 8.42 -9.98 6.62
N GLN A 173 9.14 -11.11 6.55
CA GLN A 173 8.69 -12.39 7.14
C GLN A 173 9.31 -12.67 8.51
N ASP A 174 10.36 -11.96 8.91
CA ASP A 174 10.99 -12.13 10.21
C ASP A 174 10.17 -11.47 11.31
N GLN A 175 9.35 -12.27 11.99
CA GLN A 175 8.47 -11.78 13.05
C GLN A 175 9.21 -11.15 14.24
N LYS A 176 10.45 -11.55 14.52
CA LYS A 176 11.21 -10.98 15.65
C LYS A 176 11.66 -9.56 15.30
N LEU A 177 12.12 -9.33 14.07
CA LEU A 177 12.42 -8.00 13.57
C LEU A 177 11.17 -7.11 13.56
N ILE A 178 10.04 -7.62 13.04
CA ILE A 178 8.76 -6.90 13.02
C ILE A 178 8.35 -6.46 14.43
N ASN A 179 8.47 -7.36 15.40
CA ASN A 179 8.17 -7.04 16.80
C ASN A 179 9.13 -6.01 17.37
N ALA A 180 10.43 -6.07 17.07
CA ALA A 180 11.41 -5.09 17.52
C ALA A 180 11.09 -3.68 16.99
N ILE A 181 10.75 -3.57 15.70
CA ILE A 181 10.29 -2.32 15.08
C ILE A 181 9.03 -1.81 15.80
N GLY A 182 8.04 -2.69 16.00
CA GLY A 182 6.79 -2.34 16.67
C GLY A 182 6.97 -1.85 18.10
N GLN A 183 7.92 -2.40 18.85
CA GLN A 183 8.23 -1.91 20.21
C GLN A 183 8.86 -0.51 20.17
N GLU A 184 9.80 -0.25 19.26
CA GLU A 184 10.41 1.07 19.12
C GLU A 184 9.36 2.14 18.77
N VAL A 185 8.43 1.80 17.87
CA VAL A 185 7.30 2.68 17.54
C VAL A 185 6.41 2.97 18.74
N LEU A 186 6.14 1.97 19.60
CA LEU A 186 5.31 2.18 20.80
C LEU A 186 5.97 3.13 21.78
N VAL A 187 7.28 2.99 22.01
CA VAL A 187 8.05 3.88 22.90
C VAL A 187 7.94 5.34 22.46
N TRP A 188 7.80 5.61 21.17
CA TRP A 188 7.64 6.98 20.67
C TRP A 188 6.25 7.59 20.96
N TYR A 189 5.21 6.76 21.06
CA TYR A 189 3.85 7.22 21.37
C TYR A 189 3.56 7.33 22.88
N GLU A 190 4.43 6.78 23.74
CA GLU A 190 4.36 6.88 25.21
C GLU A 190 4.96 8.19 25.75
#